data_AF-A0A1C7IAT2-F1
#
_entry.id   AF-A0A1C7IAT2-F1
#
_cell.length_a   1.000
_cell.length_b   1.000
_cell.length_c   1.000
_cell.angle_alpha   90.00
_cell.angle_beta   90.00
_cell.angle_gamma   90.00
#
_symmetry.space_group_name_H-M   'P 1'
#
loop_
_entity.id
_entity.type
_entity.pdbx_description
1 polymer ?
#
loop_
_entity_poly.entity_id
_entity_poly.type
_entity_poly.pdbx_seq_one_letter_code
_entity_poly.pdbx_strand_id
1 'polypeptide(L)'
;MLVCDSVAAVCSIIILGCFLSGSLELWILCVVNMINGFMNAFQNPASQVAVTLLVNPKDYARVGGIQSVVSSIAGILTPVLAAGLLSVGGLGFIIVIDLGTFLFAFIVLLLFVRIPDIIKKEQKASFGEIVGSIKGGVSFLKTNQGILVLLLMYSVLEFTGAISFDSMYSPLILARTGNNEMAVGIISAFMAAGCLAASIMLTVMNLATGIPAAGKSTMAEVTEGRYL
;
A
#
# COMPACT_ATOMS: atom_id res chain seq x y z
N MET A 1 5.88 -9.20 -6.64
CA MET A 1 6.63 -7.93 -6.68
C MET A 1 7.18 -7.69 -8.08
N LEU A 2 8.21 -8.40 -8.55
CA LEU A 2 8.76 -8.21 -9.93
C LEU A 2 7.70 -8.21 -11.04
N VAL A 3 6.77 -9.18 -11.05
CA VAL A 3 5.65 -9.21 -12.02
C VAL A 3 4.76 -7.97 -11.89
N CYS A 4 4.44 -7.55 -10.67
CA CYS A 4 3.62 -6.37 -10.40
C CYS A 4 4.29 -5.10 -10.95
N ASP A 5 5.58 -4.91 -10.65
CA ASP A 5 6.37 -3.76 -11.14
C ASP A 5 6.52 -3.79 -12.66
N SER A 6 6.63 -4.98 -13.26
CA SER A 6 6.69 -5.14 -14.72
C SER A 6 5.38 -4.75 -15.39
N VAL A 7 4.25 -5.19 -14.83
CA VAL A 7 2.92 -4.83 -15.33
C VAL A 7 2.68 -3.33 -15.19
N ALA A 8 3.07 -2.73 -14.06
CA ALA A 8 2.98 -1.29 -13.84
C ALA A 8 3.83 -0.51 -14.86
N ALA A 9 5.09 -0.91 -15.08
CA ALA A 9 5.95 -0.29 -16.09
C ALA A 9 5.35 -0.38 -17.51
N VAL A 10 4.79 -1.52 -17.89
CA VAL A 10 4.08 -1.68 -19.17
C VAL A 10 2.87 -0.75 -19.26
N CYS A 11 2.11 -0.60 -18.17
CA CYS A 11 0.99 0.33 -18.12
C CYS A 11 1.44 1.79 -18.31
N SER A 12 2.54 2.21 -17.67
CA SER A 12 3.10 3.55 -17.84
C SER A 12 3.61 3.79 -19.27
N ILE A 13 4.18 2.76 -19.92
CA ILE A 13 4.55 2.82 -21.35
C ILE A 13 3.31 3.01 -22.24
N ILE A 14 2.21 2.30 -21.97
CA ILE A 14 0.95 2.45 -22.71
C ILE A 14 0.43 3.88 -22.57
N ILE A 15 0.39 4.42 -21.34
CA ILE A 15 -0.03 5.80 -21.09
C ILE A 15 0.87 6.78 -21.86
N LEU A 16 2.19 6.59 -21.81
CA LEU A 16 3.14 7.46 -22.51
C LEU A 16 2.92 7.43 -24.02
N GLY A 17 2.73 6.23 -24.59
CA GLY A 17 2.45 6.06 -26.02
C GLY A 17 1.16 6.78 -26.45
N CYS A 18 0.07 6.60 -25.71
CA CYS A 18 -1.20 7.29 -25.98
C CYS A 18 -1.10 8.81 -25.77
N PHE A 19 -0.32 9.26 -24.79
CA PHE A 19 -0.07 10.68 -24.56
C PHE A 19 0.68 11.32 -25.74
N LEU A 20 1.74 10.67 -26.22
CA LEU A 20 2.54 11.17 -27.35
C LEU A 20 1.77 11.14 -28.68
N SER A 21 0.85 10.18 -28.86
CA SER A 21 -0.02 10.12 -30.05
C SER A 21 -1.21 11.08 -30.00
N GLY A 22 -1.40 11.81 -28.89
CA GLY A 22 -2.57 12.66 -28.67
C GLY A 22 -3.88 11.87 -28.53
N SER A 23 -3.82 10.56 -28.32
CA SER A 23 -4.97 9.65 -28.21
C SER A 23 -5.25 9.22 -26.77
N LEU A 24 -4.74 9.98 -25.78
CA LEU A 24 -4.93 9.68 -24.37
C LEU A 24 -6.37 10.00 -23.96
N GLU A 25 -7.19 8.96 -23.86
CA GLU A 25 -8.58 9.04 -23.42
C GLU A 25 -8.74 8.61 -21.96
N LEU A 26 -9.79 9.11 -21.29
CA LEU A 26 -10.07 8.82 -19.88
C LEU A 26 -10.25 7.31 -19.61
N TRP A 27 -10.82 6.55 -20.55
CA TRP A 27 -11.03 5.11 -20.34
C TRP A 27 -9.71 4.35 -20.25
N ILE A 28 -8.66 4.79 -20.95
CA ILE A 28 -7.31 4.19 -20.89
C ILE A 28 -6.74 4.37 -19.49
N LEU A 29 -6.87 5.57 -18.92
CA LEU A 29 -6.47 5.86 -17.54
C LEU A 29 -7.25 5.01 -16.53
N CYS A 30 -8.55 4.81 -16.73
CA CYS A 30 -9.37 3.95 -15.87
C CYS A 30 -8.92 2.49 -15.92
N VAL A 31 -8.66 1.94 -17.12
CA VAL A 31 -8.20 0.56 -17.29
C VAL A 31 -6.83 0.37 -16.65
N VAL A 32 -5.89 1.30 -16.89
CA VAL A 32 -4.56 1.24 -16.27
C VAL A 32 -4.65 1.31 -14.75
N ASN A 33 -5.44 2.21 -14.18
CA ASN A 33 -5.63 2.29 -12.73
C ASN A 33 -6.28 1.01 -12.16
N MET A 34 -7.20 0.39 -12.89
CA MET A 34 -7.78 -0.90 -12.49
C MET A 34 -6.73 -2.01 -12.44
N ILE A 35 -5.85 -2.08 -13.45
CA ILE A 35 -4.75 -3.06 -13.49
C ILE A 35 -3.76 -2.78 -12.35
N ASN A 36 -3.37 -1.52 -12.13
CA ASN A 36 -2.47 -1.13 -11.04
C ASN A 36 -3.07 -1.44 -9.67
N GLY A 37 -4.36 -1.17 -9.46
CA GLY A 37 -5.08 -1.55 -8.24
C GLY A 37 -5.04 -3.05 -7.99
N PHE A 38 -5.25 -3.86 -9.04
CA PHE A 38 -5.14 -5.31 -8.95
C PHE A 38 -3.71 -5.76 -8.64
N MET A 39 -2.69 -5.18 -9.28
CA MET A 39 -1.28 -5.47 -8.98
C MET A 39 -0.90 -5.12 -7.54
N ASN A 40 -1.36 -3.99 -7.03
CA ASN A 40 -1.13 -3.55 -5.65
C ASN A 40 -1.72 -4.53 -4.62
N ALA A 41 -2.88 -5.14 -4.91
CA ALA A 41 -3.48 -6.15 -4.05
C ALA A 41 -2.60 -7.39 -3.84
N PHE A 42 -1.73 -7.72 -4.81
CA PHE A 42 -0.72 -8.78 -4.66
C PHE A 42 0.62 -8.26 -4.14
N GLN A 43 1.01 -7.05 -4.54
CA GLN A 43 2.31 -6.48 -4.20
C GLN A 43 2.43 -6.19 -2.70
N ASN A 44 1.38 -5.63 -2.09
CA ASN A 44 1.37 -5.31 -0.65
C ASN A 44 1.65 -6.53 0.24
N PRO A 45 0.88 -7.65 0.17
CA PRO A 45 1.16 -8.82 0.98
C PRO A 45 2.50 -9.48 0.63
N ALA A 46 2.88 -9.50 -0.65
CA ALA A 46 4.19 -10.04 -1.06
C ALA A 46 5.36 -9.25 -0.46
N SER A 47 5.24 -7.93 -0.40
CA SER A 47 6.22 -7.04 0.22
C SER A 47 6.35 -7.31 1.72
N GLN A 48 5.21 -7.44 2.41
CA GLN A 48 5.21 -7.73 3.85
C GLN A 48 5.88 -9.07 4.17
N VAL A 49 5.60 -10.11 3.37
CA VAL A 49 6.30 -11.39 3.49
C VAL A 49 7.79 -11.23 3.19
N ALA A 50 8.17 -10.56 2.12
CA ALA A 50 9.59 -10.35 1.79
C ALA A 50 10.36 -9.66 2.93
N VAL A 51 9.75 -8.65 3.57
CA VAL A 51 10.35 -7.99 4.74
C VAL A 51 10.55 -8.96 5.90
N THR A 52 9.58 -9.80 6.23
CA THR A 52 9.72 -10.77 7.33
C THR A 52 10.73 -11.88 7.03
N LEU A 53 10.99 -12.20 5.76
CA LEU A 53 12.03 -13.16 5.37
C LEU A 53 13.45 -12.56 5.38
N LEU A 54 13.57 -11.25 5.17
CA LEU A 54 14.86 -10.55 5.07
C LEU A 54 15.34 -9.96 6.40
N VAL A 55 14.41 -9.64 7.30
CA VAL A 55 14.68 -8.90 8.53
C VAL A 55 14.63 -9.84 9.74
N ASN A 56 15.58 -9.71 10.65
CA ASN A 56 15.54 -10.46 11.90
C ASN A 56 14.37 -9.98 12.78
N PRO A 57 13.70 -10.85 13.54
CA PRO A 57 12.56 -10.47 14.38
C PRO A 57 12.83 -9.33 15.38
N LYS A 58 14.09 -9.20 15.83
CA LYS A 58 14.54 -8.13 16.73
C LYS A 58 14.47 -6.74 16.09
N ASP A 59 14.54 -6.67 14.76
CA ASP A 59 14.59 -5.43 13.98
C ASP A 59 13.22 -5.03 13.41
N TYR A 60 12.16 -5.81 13.63
CA TYR A 60 10.82 -5.51 13.08
C TYR A 60 10.29 -4.14 13.49
N ALA A 61 10.46 -3.74 14.76
CA ALA A 61 10.04 -2.42 15.22
C ALA A 61 10.83 -1.31 14.53
N ARG A 62 12.14 -1.51 14.30
CA ARG A 62 13.01 -0.55 13.63
C ARG A 62 12.63 -0.39 12.15
N VAL A 63 12.46 -1.51 11.45
CA VAL A 63 12.09 -1.51 10.02
C VAL A 63 10.67 -0.98 9.83
N GLY A 64 9.73 -1.35 10.71
CA GLY A 64 8.39 -0.78 10.74
C GLY A 64 8.42 0.75 10.93
N GLY A 65 9.23 1.25 11.86
CA GLY A 65 9.43 2.69 12.06
C GLY A 65 9.99 3.41 10.82
N ILE A 66 10.97 2.80 10.13
CA ILE A 66 11.49 3.35 8.86
C ILE A 66 10.39 3.40 7.80
N GLN A 67 9.61 2.33 7.65
CA GLN A 67 8.50 2.31 6.70
C GLN A 67 7.45 3.39 7.02
N SER A 68 7.11 3.58 8.29
CA SER A 68 6.20 4.66 8.70
C SER A 68 6.74 6.03 8.32
N VAL A 69 8.03 6.30 8.57
CA VAL A 69 8.67 7.57 8.18
C VAL A 69 8.63 7.78 6.66
N VAL A 70 8.96 6.76 5.87
CA VAL A 70 8.90 6.82 4.40
C VAL A 70 7.48 7.10 3.93
N SER A 71 6.47 6.42 4.49
CA SER A 71 5.06 6.66 4.16
C SER A 71 4.59 8.06 4.54
N SER A 72 4.99 8.58 5.70
CA SER A 72 4.66 9.96 6.09
C SER A 72 5.29 11.00 5.16
N ILE A 73 6.56 10.81 4.80
CA ILE A 73 7.25 11.67 3.84
C ILE A 73 6.54 11.63 2.48
N ALA A 74 6.20 10.43 2.00
CA ALA A 74 5.47 10.27 0.74
C ALA A 74 4.11 10.97 0.79
N GLY A 75 3.33 10.80 1.86
CA GLY A 75 2.02 11.45 2.02
C GLY A 75 2.09 12.98 1.99
N ILE A 76 3.14 13.57 2.56
CA ILE A 76 3.33 15.04 2.59
C ILE A 76 3.89 15.56 1.27
N LEU A 77 4.90 14.88 0.71
CA LEU A 77 5.63 15.37 -0.46
C LEU A 77 4.91 15.07 -1.78
N THR A 78 4.06 14.03 -1.85
CA THR A 78 3.41 13.63 -3.11
C THR A 78 2.63 14.77 -3.77
N PRO A 79 1.72 15.50 -3.07
CA PRO A 79 0.98 16.60 -3.70
C PRO A 79 1.88 17.74 -4.15
N VAL A 80 2.91 18.07 -3.35
CA VAL A 80 3.86 19.16 -3.63
C VAL A 80 4.71 18.83 -4.86
N LEU A 81 5.26 17.61 -4.91
CA LEU A 81 6.05 17.14 -6.04
C LEU A 81 5.19 16.97 -7.28
N ALA A 82 3.96 16.45 -7.17
CA ALA A 82 3.05 16.33 -8.30
C ALA A 82 2.75 17.70 -8.93
N ALA A 83 2.39 18.70 -8.12
CA ALA A 83 2.14 20.07 -8.60
C ALA A 83 3.40 20.72 -9.20
N GLY A 84 4.56 20.54 -8.55
CA GLY A 84 5.84 21.05 -9.05
C GLY A 84 6.26 20.42 -10.37
N LEU A 85 6.20 19.09 -10.47
CA LEU A 85 6.55 18.36 -11.69
C LEU A 85 5.59 18.70 -12.84
N LEU A 86 4.29 18.84 -12.54
CA LEU A 86 3.28 19.22 -13.52
C LEU A 86 3.54 20.63 -14.08
N SER A 87 3.92 21.59 -13.22
CA SER A 87 4.19 22.96 -13.65
C SER A 87 5.49 23.10 -14.46
N VAL A 88 6.50 22.27 -14.20
CA VAL A 88 7.78 22.32 -14.92
C VAL A 88 7.70 21.63 -16.29
N GLY A 89 7.17 20.40 -16.35
CA GLY A 89 7.28 19.54 -17.54
C GLY A 89 5.96 18.95 -18.04
N GLY A 90 4.84 19.33 -17.43
CA GLY A 90 3.53 18.80 -17.77
C GLY A 90 3.36 17.31 -17.46
N LEU A 91 2.29 16.72 -18.00
CA LEU A 91 1.92 15.33 -17.75
C LEU A 91 2.94 14.33 -18.33
N GLY A 92 3.52 14.62 -19.50
CA GLY A 92 4.51 13.76 -20.14
C GLY A 92 5.76 13.55 -19.28
N PHE A 93 6.26 14.61 -18.64
CA PHE A 93 7.41 14.53 -17.75
C PHE A 93 7.13 13.68 -16.51
N ILE A 94 5.92 13.80 -15.93
CA ILE A 94 5.49 12.97 -14.81
C ILE A 94 5.46 11.49 -15.21
N ILE A 95 4.89 11.16 -16.38
CA ILE A 95 4.80 9.77 -16.86
C ILE A 95 6.21 9.18 -17.07
N VAL A 96 7.16 9.97 -17.57
CA VAL A 96 8.56 9.52 -17.74
C VAL A 96 9.23 9.25 -16.39
N ILE A 97 9.01 10.12 -15.39
CA ILE A 97 9.51 9.90 -14.03
C ILE A 97 8.90 8.64 -13.43
N ASP A 98 7.59 8.46 -13.55
CA ASP A 98 6.87 7.28 -13.06
C ASP A 98 7.39 5.98 -13.70
N LEU A 99 7.63 5.99 -15.01
CA LEU A 99 8.26 4.85 -15.67
C LEU A 99 9.69 4.60 -15.13
N GLY A 100 10.45 5.67 -14.89
CA GLY A 100 11.79 5.58 -14.31
C GLY A 100 11.81 4.97 -12.91
N THR A 101 10.84 5.31 -12.05
CA THR A 101 10.76 4.75 -10.70
C THR A 101 10.40 3.27 -10.71
N PHE A 102 9.47 2.83 -11.56
CA PHE A 102 9.16 1.40 -11.72
C PHE A 102 10.34 0.60 -12.27
N LEU A 103 11.04 1.12 -13.28
CA LEU A 103 12.24 0.48 -13.81
C LEU A 103 13.34 0.38 -12.76
N PHE A 104 13.56 1.46 -12.00
CA PHE A 104 14.52 1.46 -10.90
C PHE A 104 14.16 0.40 -9.84
N ALA A 105 12.89 0.36 -9.41
CA ALA A 105 12.41 -0.64 -8.45
C ALA A 105 12.60 -2.07 -8.97
N PHE A 106 12.27 -2.32 -10.24
CA PHE A 106 12.48 -3.62 -10.88
C PHE A 106 13.95 -4.04 -10.89
N ILE A 107 14.86 -3.15 -11.30
CA ILE A 107 16.31 -3.42 -11.36
C ILE A 107 16.85 -3.68 -9.95
N VAL A 108 16.45 -2.87 -8.97
CA VAL A 108 16.86 -3.05 -7.57
C VAL A 108 16.40 -4.40 -7.03
N LEU A 109 15.13 -4.76 -7.24
CA LEU A 109 14.59 -6.05 -6.81
C LEU A 109 15.27 -7.22 -7.50
N LEU A 110 15.57 -7.10 -8.79
CA LEU A 110 16.17 -8.18 -9.59
C LEU A 110 17.65 -8.42 -9.23
N LEU A 111 18.41 -7.34 -9.02
CA LEU A 111 19.87 -7.43 -8.85
C LEU A 111 20.34 -7.40 -7.39
N PHE A 112 19.65 -6.68 -6.51
CA PHE A 112 20.13 -6.40 -5.15
C PHE A 112 19.33 -7.10 -4.05
N VAL A 113 18.07 -7.45 -4.30
CA VAL A 113 17.23 -8.09 -3.28
C VAL A 113 17.22 -9.60 -3.46
N ARG A 114 17.91 -10.31 -2.55
CA ARG A 114 17.95 -11.77 -2.54
C ARG A 114 17.06 -12.33 -1.45
N ILE A 115 15.81 -12.65 -1.80
CA ILE A 115 14.88 -13.29 -0.88
C ILE A 115 15.34 -14.74 -0.63
N PRO A 116 15.58 -15.15 0.63
CA PRO A 116 15.99 -16.51 0.93
C PRO A 116 14.90 -17.51 0.53
N ASP A 117 15.29 -18.55 -0.21
CA ASP A 117 14.41 -19.65 -0.62
C ASP A 117 14.16 -20.58 0.57
N ILE A 118 13.17 -20.24 1.39
CA ILE A 118 12.77 -21.07 2.55
C ILE A 118 11.80 -22.18 2.13
N ILE A 119 11.26 -22.07 0.90
CA ILE A 119 10.38 -23.07 0.30
C ILE A 119 11.29 -24.11 -0.36
N LYS A 120 11.23 -25.36 0.12
CA LYS A 120 11.99 -26.49 -0.46
C LYS A 120 11.77 -26.54 -1.97
N LYS A 121 12.88 -26.42 -2.71
CA LYS A 121 12.99 -26.38 -4.18
C LYS A 121 12.30 -27.53 -4.95
N GLU A 122 11.78 -28.54 -4.27
CA GLU A 122 11.20 -29.75 -4.86
C GLU A 122 9.70 -29.64 -5.18
N GLN A 123 8.96 -28.69 -4.59
CA GLN A 123 7.57 -28.45 -4.96
C GLN A 123 7.45 -27.15 -5.77
N LYS A 124 7.46 -27.27 -7.10
CA LYS A 124 6.84 -26.23 -7.92
C LYS A 124 5.38 -26.16 -7.51
N ALA A 125 4.99 -25.07 -6.85
CA ALA A 125 3.63 -24.87 -6.39
C ALA A 125 2.67 -25.08 -7.58
N SER A 126 1.88 -26.15 -7.54
CA SER A 126 0.89 -26.41 -8.58
C SER A 126 -0.24 -25.38 -8.46
N PHE A 127 -0.91 -25.06 -9.58
CA PHE A 127 -2.11 -24.23 -9.53
C PHE A 127 -3.15 -24.78 -8.53
N GLY A 128 -3.22 -26.12 -8.41
CA GLY A 128 -4.07 -26.78 -7.41
C GLY A 128 -3.67 -26.50 -5.95
N GLU A 129 -2.37 -26.39 -5.66
CA GLU A 129 -1.88 -26.06 -4.32
C GLU A 129 -2.14 -24.60 -3.97
N ILE A 130 -1.97 -23.67 -4.93
CA ILE A 130 -2.29 -22.25 -4.75
C ILE A 130 -3.79 -22.09 -4.44
N VAL A 131 -4.65 -22.72 -5.24
CA VAL A 131 -6.11 -22.70 -5.00
C VAL A 131 -6.45 -23.36 -3.66
N GLY A 132 -5.75 -24.43 -3.29
CA GLY A 132 -5.86 -25.08 -1.99
C GLY A 132 -5.53 -24.14 -0.83
N SER A 133 -4.42 -23.40 -0.91
CA SER A 133 -4.02 -22.40 0.08
C SER A 133 -5.02 -21.26 0.19
N ILE A 134 -5.54 -20.76 -0.94
CA ILE A 134 -6.59 -19.73 -0.96
C ILE A 134 -7.86 -20.24 -0.27
N LYS A 135 -8.32 -21.46 -0.60
CA LYS A 135 -9.48 -22.08 0.05
C LYS A 135 -9.26 -22.28 1.54
N GLY A 136 -8.05 -22.69 1.94
CA GLY A 136 -7.65 -22.81 3.34
C GLY A 136 -7.73 -21.48 4.08
N GLY A 137 -7.22 -20.39 3.49
CA GLY A 137 -7.32 -19.04 4.04
C GLY A 137 -8.76 -18.56 4.18
N VAL A 138 -9.60 -18.78 3.16
CA VAL A 138 -11.03 -18.45 3.23
C VAL A 138 -11.74 -19.27 4.30
N SER A 139 -11.43 -20.56 4.42
CA SER A 139 -11.97 -21.41 5.47
C SER A 139 -11.56 -20.92 6.86
N PHE A 140 -10.29 -20.54 7.04
CA PHE A 140 -9.78 -19.98 8.28
C PHE A 140 -10.52 -18.71 8.69
N LEU A 141 -10.76 -17.80 7.74
CA LEU A 141 -11.53 -16.58 8.01
C LEU A 141 -12.99 -16.90 8.38
N LYS A 142 -13.62 -17.87 7.73
CA LYS A 142 -14.99 -18.30 8.06
C LYS A 142 -15.10 -18.93 9.45
N THR A 143 -14.10 -19.71 9.86
CA THR A 143 -14.03 -20.29 11.21
C THR A 143 -13.80 -19.21 12.26
N ASN A 144 -12.95 -18.21 11.97
CA ASN A 144 -12.62 -17.12 12.89
C ASN A 144 -13.44 -15.87 12.59
N GLN A 145 -14.73 -15.91 12.91
CA GLN A 145 -15.68 -14.83 12.59
C GLN A 145 -15.25 -13.44 13.10
N GLY A 146 -14.56 -13.37 14.25
CA GLY A 146 -14.04 -12.09 14.77
C GLY A 146 -13.03 -11.44 13.82
N ILE A 147 -12.10 -12.21 13.25
CA ILE A 147 -11.10 -11.72 12.30
C ILE A 147 -11.79 -11.31 10.98
N LEU A 148 -12.74 -12.12 10.51
CA LEU A 148 -13.52 -11.81 9.31
C LEU A 148 -14.28 -10.48 9.45
N VAL A 149 -14.95 -10.25 10.57
CA VAL A 149 -15.70 -9.02 10.83
C VAL A 149 -14.77 -7.81 10.88
N LEU A 150 -13.61 -7.93 11.55
CA LEU A 150 -12.61 -6.85 11.57
C LEU A 150 -12.07 -6.55 10.17
N LEU A 151 -11.77 -7.57 9.38
CA LEU A 151 -11.29 -7.41 8.02
C LEU A 151 -12.34 -6.77 7.11
N LEU A 152 -13.61 -7.17 7.25
CA LEU A 152 -14.72 -6.56 6.50
C LEU A 152 -14.96 -5.11 6.93
N MET A 153 -14.95 -4.81 8.23
CA MET A 153 -15.03 -3.43 8.70
C MET A 153 -13.90 -2.58 8.13
N TYR A 154 -12.66 -3.06 8.23
CA TYR A 154 -11.50 -2.35 7.70
C TYR A 154 -11.62 -2.12 6.18
N SER A 155 -12.03 -3.16 5.44
CA SER A 155 -12.25 -3.06 3.99
C SER A 155 -13.34 -2.03 3.63
N VAL A 156 -14.44 -1.99 4.37
CA VAL A 156 -15.52 -1.01 4.15
C VAL A 156 -15.07 0.41 4.49
N LEU A 157 -14.31 0.59 5.57
CA LEU A 157 -13.76 1.90 5.96
C LEU A 157 -12.79 2.43 4.90
N GLU A 158 -11.83 1.61 4.47
CA GLU A 158 -10.86 1.97 3.42
C GLU A 158 -11.56 2.23 2.08
N PHE A 159 -12.51 1.38 1.68
CA PHE A 159 -13.26 1.57 0.43
C PHE A 159 -14.10 2.86 0.44
N THR A 160 -14.77 3.14 1.55
CA THR A 160 -15.58 4.36 1.71
C THR A 160 -14.69 5.60 1.71
N GLY A 161 -13.54 5.54 2.39
CA GLY A 161 -12.53 6.59 2.40
C GLY A 161 -11.98 6.89 1.01
N ALA A 162 -11.60 5.85 0.27
CA ALA A 162 -11.04 5.96 -1.08
C ALA A 162 -12.02 6.62 -2.07
N ILE A 163 -13.28 6.19 -2.09
CA ILE A 163 -14.29 6.72 -3.03
C ILE A 163 -14.74 8.13 -2.64
N SER A 164 -14.97 8.38 -1.35
CA SER A 164 -15.61 9.62 -0.91
C SER A 164 -14.58 10.73 -0.72
N PHE A 165 -13.52 10.43 0.04
CA PHE A 165 -12.61 11.44 0.53
C PHE A 165 -11.43 11.60 -0.41
N ASP A 166 -10.57 10.58 -0.52
CA ASP A 166 -9.28 10.69 -1.22
C ASP A 166 -9.44 11.05 -2.70
N SER A 167 -10.45 10.50 -3.37
CA SER A 167 -10.64 10.70 -4.82
C SER A 167 -11.47 11.93 -5.20
N MET A 168 -12.39 12.36 -4.34
CA MET A 168 -13.41 13.35 -4.74
C MET A 168 -13.35 14.69 -4.02
N TYR A 169 -12.67 14.81 -2.87
CA TYR A 169 -12.76 16.05 -2.09
C TYR A 169 -12.25 17.28 -2.88
N SER A 170 -11.08 17.17 -3.52
CA SER A 170 -10.48 18.25 -4.31
C SER A 170 -11.33 18.67 -5.51
N PRO A 171 -11.73 17.77 -6.44
CA PRO A 171 -12.58 18.15 -7.57
C PRO A 171 -13.97 18.66 -7.12
N LEU A 172 -14.52 18.15 -6.02
CA LEU A 172 -15.80 18.62 -5.49
C LEU A 172 -15.72 20.07 -4.98
N ILE A 173 -14.63 20.42 -4.27
CA ILE A 173 -14.40 21.79 -3.81
C ILE A 173 -14.22 22.72 -5.00
N LEU A 174 -13.38 22.35 -5.98
CA LEU A 174 -13.17 23.16 -7.19
C LEU A 174 -14.49 23.39 -7.95
N ALA A 175 -15.28 22.34 -8.17
CA ALA A 175 -16.57 22.44 -8.86
C ALA A 175 -17.58 23.35 -8.13
N ARG A 176 -17.52 23.44 -6.80
CA ARG A 176 -18.44 24.24 -5.98
C ARG A 176 -17.96 25.65 -5.67
N THR A 177 -16.68 25.93 -5.86
CA THR A 177 -16.06 27.22 -5.54
C THR A 177 -15.65 28.02 -6.77
N GLY A 178 -16.00 27.55 -7.97
CA GLY A 178 -15.60 28.19 -9.23
C GLY A 178 -14.11 28.04 -9.52
N ASN A 179 -13.55 26.86 -9.26
CA ASN A 179 -12.12 26.52 -9.38
C ASN A 179 -11.21 27.33 -8.46
N ASN A 180 -11.66 27.64 -7.24
CA ASN A 180 -10.83 28.33 -6.26
C ASN A 180 -9.84 27.35 -5.60
N GLU A 181 -8.61 27.33 -6.09
CA GLU A 181 -7.52 26.51 -5.55
C GLU A 181 -7.15 26.85 -4.10
N MET A 182 -7.32 28.12 -3.69
CA MET A 182 -7.06 28.55 -2.31
C MET A 182 -8.04 27.89 -1.34
N ALA A 183 -9.30 27.69 -1.73
CA ALA A 183 -10.27 26.99 -0.90
C ALA A 183 -9.86 25.52 -0.66
N VAL A 184 -9.35 24.84 -1.69
CA VAL A 184 -8.79 23.48 -1.57
C VAL A 184 -7.60 23.48 -0.61
N GLY A 185 -6.69 24.45 -0.74
CA GLY A 185 -5.50 24.57 0.12
C GLY A 185 -5.81 24.84 1.59
N ILE A 186 -6.82 25.68 1.88
CA ILE A 186 -7.25 25.94 3.26
C ILE A 186 -7.87 24.68 3.87
N ILE A 187 -8.78 24.02 3.14
CA ILE A 187 -9.45 22.80 3.62
C ILE A 187 -8.43 21.68 3.87
N SER A 188 -7.47 21.49 2.96
CA SER A 188 -6.41 20.49 3.14
C SER A 188 -5.50 20.79 4.33
N ALA A 189 -5.21 22.07 4.61
CA ALA A 189 -4.44 22.48 5.78
C ALA A 189 -5.16 22.16 7.10
N PHE A 190 -6.47 22.46 7.19
CA PHE A 190 -7.27 22.10 8.37
C PHE A 190 -7.40 20.58 8.55
N MET A 191 -7.55 19.82 7.46
CA MET A 191 -7.54 18.36 7.51
C MET A 191 -6.21 17.83 8.04
N ALA A 192 -5.08 18.30 7.51
CA ALA A 192 -3.76 17.89 7.96
C ALA A 192 -3.53 18.22 9.44
N ALA A 193 -3.98 19.40 9.89
CA ALA A 193 -3.93 19.79 11.30
C ALA A 193 -4.77 18.86 12.19
N GLY A 194 -5.97 18.47 11.75
CA GLY A 194 -6.82 17.51 12.45
C GLY A 194 -6.18 16.13 12.56
N CYS A 195 -5.59 15.61 11.47
CA CYS A 195 -4.85 14.34 11.48
C CYS A 195 -3.64 14.40 12.43
N LEU A 196 -2.91 15.51 12.44
CA LEU A 196 -1.77 15.70 13.33
C LEU A 196 -2.22 15.74 14.81
N ALA A 197 -3.28 16.48 15.12
CA ALA A 197 -3.85 16.54 16.46
C ALA A 197 -4.32 15.16 16.95
N ALA A 198 -5.02 14.40 16.10
CA ALA A 198 -5.44 13.03 16.41
C ALA A 198 -4.25 12.10 16.65
N SER A 199 -3.20 12.19 15.82
CA SER A 199 -1.98 11.39 15.95
C SER A 199 -1.23 11.68 17.26
N ILE A 200 -1.10 12.96 17.62
CA ILE A 200 -0.50 13.38 18.89
C ILE A 200 -1.35 12.88 20.06
N MET A 201 -2.68 13.05 19.99
CA MET A 201 -3.59 12.58 21.03
C MET A 201 -3.45 11.06 21.25
N LEU A 202 -3.44 10.26 20.18
CA LEU A 202 -3.22 8.81 20.26
C LEU A 202 -1.85 8.43 20.83
N THR A 203 -0.82 9.22 20.55
CA THR A 203 0.53 8.98 21.07
C THR A 203 0.63 9.28 22.56
N VAL A 204 -0.07 10.32 23.03
CA VAL A 204 -0.10 10.72 24.45
C VAL A 204 -1.04 9.83 25.27
N MET A 205 -2.14 9.37 24.67
CA MET A 205 -3.02 8.36 25.25
C MET A 205 -2.34 6.99 25.16
N ASN A 206 -1.53 6.63 26.16
CA ASN A 206 -1.02 5.26 26.31
C ASN A 206 -2.18 4.26 26.14
N LEU A 207 -2.26 3.56 25.01
CA LEU A 207 -3.21 2.46 24.73
C LEU A 207 -2.88 1.20 25.57
N ALA A 208 -2.51 1.39 26.84
CA ALA A 208 -2.26 0.33 27.82
C ALA A 208 -3.56 -0.30 28.38
N THR A 209 -4.72 0.02 27.82
CA THR A 209 -6.01 -0.50 28.26
C THR A 209 -6.68 -1.26 27.11
N GLY A 210 -6.44 -2.57 27.00
CA GLY A 210 -7.32 -3.42 26.20
C GLY A 210 -6.80 -4.74 25.65
N ILE A 211 -5.48 -5.00 25.63
CA ILE A 211 -5.00 -6.36 25.29
C ILE A 211 -4.95 -7.15 26.61
N PRO A 212 -5.90 -8.07 26.88
CA PRO A 212 -5.77 -8.95 28.03
C PRO A 212 -4.43 -9.66 27.93
N ALA A 213 -3.71 -9.72 29.05
CA ALA A 213 -2.43 -10.37 29.21
C ALA A 213 -2.51 -11.91 29.06
N ALA A 214 -3.33 -12.41 28.13
CA ALA A 214 -3.52 -13.84 27.86
C ALA A 214 -2.40 -14.44 26.99
N GLY A 215 -1.52 -13.64 26.40
CA GLY A 215 -0.40 -14.13 25.58
C GLY A 215 0.96 -14.23 26.29
N LYS A 216 1.09 -13.70 27.51
CA LYS A 216 2.37 -13.76 28.25
C LYS A 216 2.61 -15.12 28.91
N SER A 217 1.56 -15.86 29.26
CA SER A 217 1.66 -17.23 29.78
C SER A 217 1.92 -18.25 28.68
N THR A 218 1.33 -18.09 27.48
CA THR A 218 1.51 -19.06 26.38
C THR A 218 2.91 -18.97 25.74
N MET A 219 3.53 -17.79 25.72
CA MET A 219 4.91 -17.64 25.24
C MET A 219 5.96 -18.19 26.21
N ALA A 220 5.65 -18.29 27.52
CA ALA A 220 6.51 -18.95 28.49
C ALA A 220 6.47 -20.49 28.32
N GLU A 221 5.29 -21.07 28.09
CA GLU A 221 5.14 -22.53 27.93
C GLU A 221 5.75 -23.07 26.63
N VAL A 222 5.75 -22.30 25.54
CA VAL A 222 6.41 -22.69 24.27
C VAL A 222 7.94 -22.63 24.39
N THR A 223 8.48 -21.79 25.28
CA THR A 223 9.93 -21.70 25.52
C THR A 223 10.44 -22.81 26.46
N GLU A 224 9.56 -23.42 27.27
CA GLU A 224 9.91 -24.47 28.25
C GLU A 224 9.80 -25.91 27.74
N GLY A 225 9.46 -26.14 26.46
CA GLY A 225 9.62 -27.47 25.86
C GLY A 225 8.82 -28.60 26.53
N ARG A 226 7.60 -28.31 27.01
CA ARG A 226 6.72 -29.33 27.62
C ARG A 226 5.57 -29.76 26.70
N TYR A 227 5.89 -30.26 25.51
CA TYR A 227 5.04 -31.21 24.76
C TYR A 227 5.92 -32.04 23.82
N LEU A 228 6.72 -32.94 24.41
CA LEU A 228 7.03 -34.25 23.83
C LEU A 228 6.03 -35.26 24.41
#